data_AF-A0A1G1XLW5-F1
#
_entry.id   AF-A0A1G1XLW5-F1
#
_cell.length_a   1.000
_cell.length_b   1.000
_cell.length_c   1.000
_cell.angle_alpha   90.00
_cell.angle_beta   90.00
_cell.angle_gamma   90.00
#
_symmetry.space_group_name_H-M   'P 1'
#
loop_
_entity.id
_entity.type
_entity.pdbx_description
1 polymer ?
#
loop_
_entity_poly.entity_id
_entity_poly.type
_entity_poly.pdbx_seq_one_letter_code
_entity_poly.pdbx_strand_id
1 'polypeptide(L)'
;MRNVSKNLFRGRIGRRDFFLAYLILLLLLFGIFLPLNFESVALGLYLYFFIPIILVFLILGISLQVRRLHDMNFSGLFIFVMVISIIMAKSGSDWGRIFYYIDALYWAVLFFSPGKNENNKYGDVSSKNFNLVRTFFNIGRFF
;
A
#
# COMPACT_ATOMS: atom_id res chain seq x y z
N MET A 1 3.80 22.61 -13.10
CA MET A 1 3.55 21.22 -12.65
C MET A 1 4.66 20.63 -11.74
N ARG A 2 5.46 21.45 -11.02
CA ARG A 2 6.66 20.97 -10.30
C ARG A 2 6.48 20.52 -8.84
N ASN A 3 5.28 20.63 -8.27
CA ASN A 3 5.07 20.41 -6.82
C ASN A 3 4.22 19.17 -6.46
N VAL A 4 3.63 18.46 -7.43
CA VAL A 4 2.76 17.31 -7.12
C VAL A 4 3.57 16.06 -6.74
N SER A 5 4.74 15.85 -7.36
CA SER A 5 5.58 14.65 -7.10
C SER A 5 6.23 14.65 -5.71
N LYS A 6 6.57 15.82 -5.16
CA LYS A 6 7.19 15.92 -3.82
C LYS A 6 6.25 15.49 -2.69
N ASN A 7 4.94 15.52 -2.90
CA ASN A 7 3.94 15.20 -1.87
C ASN A 7 3.42 13.76 -1.96
N LEU A 8 3.70 13.01 -3.03
CA LEU A 8 3.20 11.64 -3.19
C LEU A 8 3.81 10.65 -2.18
N PHE A 9 5.08 10.85 -1.82
CA PHE A 9 5.85 9.98 -0.92
C PHE A 9 6.22 10.65 0.41
N ARG A 10 5.73 11.85 0.66
CA ARG A 10 6.01 12.60 1.89
C ARG A 10 4.73 12.81 2.68
N GLY A 11 4.86 12.85 4.00
CA GLY A 11 3.77 13.16 4.92
C GLY A 11 3.27 11.98 5.73
N ARG A 12 2.22 12.23 6.50
CA ARG A 12 1.51 11.27 7.33
C ARG A 12 0.16 11.00 6.68
N ILE A 13 -0.42 9.83 6.95
CA ILE A 13 -1.76 9.48 6.44
C ILE A 13 -2.65 9.06 7.61
N GLY A 14 -3.80 9.73 7.70
CA GLY A 14 -4.80 9.43 8.71
C GLY A 14 -5.45 8.07 8.49
N ARG A 15 -6.11 7.54 9.53
CA ARG A 15 -6.71 6.20 9.54
C ARG A 15 -7.71 5.96 8.40
N ARG A 16 -8.63 6.91 8.17
CA ARG A 16 -9.68 6.80 7.14
C ARG A 16 -9.08 6.81 5.73
N ASP A 17 -8.18 7.74 5.46
CA ASP A 17 -7.52 7.86 4.15
C ASP A 17 -6.63 6.65 3.86
N PHE A 18 -5.93 6.15 4.89
CA PHE A 18 -5.16 4.92 4.80
C PHE A 18 -6.05 3.74 4.44
N PHE A 19 -7.17 3.56 5.15
CA PHE A 19 -8.11 2.49 4.86
C PHE A 19 -8.65 2.55 3.44
N LEU A 20 -9.12 3.72 2.99
CA LEU A 20 -9.66 3.89 1.63
C LEU A 20 -8.59 3.68 0.56
N ALA A 21 -7.40 4.26 0.73
CA ALA A 21 -6.30 4.09 -0.23
C ALA A 21 -5.85 2.63 -0.32
N TYR A 22 -5.75 1.94 0.82
CA TYR A 22 -5.35 0.54 0.86
C TYR A 22 -6.45 -0.38 0.28
N LEU A 23 -7.73 -0.10 0.57
CA LEU A 23 -8.86 -0.81 -0.04
C LEU A 23 -8.89 -0.66 -1.56
N ILE A 24 -8.70 0.55 -2.08
CA ILE A 24 -8.61 0.79 -3.53
C ILE A 24 -7.44 0.01 -4.12
N LEU A 25 -6.28 0.02 -3.46
CA LEU A 25 -5.10 -0.74 -3.90
C LEU A 25 -5.40 -2.25 -3.97
N LEU A 26 -6.07 -2.79 -2.96
CA LEU A 26 -6.49 -4.20 -2.91
C LEU A 26 -7.51 -4.54 -4.01
N LEU A 27 -8.52 -3.69 -4.23
CA LEU A 27 -9.52 -3.92 -5.28
C LEU A 27 -8.90 -3.89 -6.67
N LEU A 28 -7.95 -2.98 -6.92
CA LEU A 28 -7.22 -2.92 -8.18
C LEU A 28 -6.36 -4.18 -8.38
N LEU A 29 -5.62 -4.60 -7.36
CA LEU A 29 -4.87 -5.87 -7.40
C LEU A 29 -5.82 -7.04 -7.69
N PHE A 30 -6.91 -7.16 -6.93
CA PHE A 30 -7.88 -8.23 -7.10
C PHE A 30 -8.48 -8.22 -8.52
N GLY A 31 -8.85 -7.07 -9.07
CA GLY A 31 -9.34 -6.94 -10.44
C GLY A 31 -8.32 -7.34 -11.51
N ILE A 32 -7.02 -7.09 -11.27
CA ILE A 32 -5.94 -7.52 -12.16
C ILE A 32 -5.72 -9.03 -12.08
N PHE A 33 -5.84 -9.62 -10.89
CA PHE A 33 -5.54 -11.04 -10.64
C PHE A 33 -6.74 -11.99 -10.82
N LEU A 34 -7.99 -11.52 -10.71
CA LEU A 34 -9.19 -12.34 -10.88
C LEU A 34 -9.34 -13.01 -12.26
N PRO A 35 -9.04 -12.36 -13.41
CA PRO A 35 -9.12 -13.02 -14.70
C PRO A 35 -7.96 -14.01 -14.95
N LEU A 36 -7.01 -14.12 -14.01
CA LEU A 36 -5.78 -14.90 -14.16
C LEU A 36 -5.93 -16.35 -13.69
N ASN A 37 -7.05 -16.99 -14.01
CA ASN A 37 -7.20 -18.45 -13.87
C ASN A 37 -6.27 -19.12 -14.89
N PHE A 38 -5.01 -19.33 -14.48
CA PHE A 38 -3.91 -19.67 -15.36
C PHE A 38 -3.62 -21.17 -15.33
N GLU A 39 -4.14 -21.89 -16.32
CA GLU A 39 -3.46 -23.11 -16.80
C GLU A 39 -2.53 -22.82 -17.98
N SER A 40 -2.53 -21.60 -18.55
CA SER A 40 -1.86 -21.36 -19.84
C SER A 40 -1.43 -19.92 -20.14
N VAL A 41 -1.10 -19.08 -19.13
CA VAL A 41 -0.46 -17.81 -19.46
C VAL A 41 1.00 -18.01 -19.85
N ALA A 42 1.33 -17.55 -21.05
CA ALA A 42 2.68 -17.55 -21.58
C ALA A 42 3.62 -16.84 -20.61
N LEU A 43 4.73 -17.49 -20.27
CA LEU A 43 5.77 -16.99 -19.36
C LEU A 43 6.21 -15.56 -19.72
N GLY A 44 6.24 -15.22 -21.01
CA GLY A 44 6.56 -13.87 -21.48
C GLY A 44 5.56 -12.80 -20.99
N LEU A 45 4.25 -13.05 -21.04
CA LEU A 45 3.26 -12.10 -20.52
C LEU A 45 3.41 -11.90 -19.01
N TYR A 46 3.71 -12.99 -18.28
CA TYR A 46 3.98 -12.94 -16.85
C TYR A 46 5.17 -12.02 -16.50
N LEU A 47 6.31 -12.22 -17.16
CA LEU A 47 7.53 -11.48 -16.86
C LEU A 47 7.47 -10.02 -17.31
N TYR A 48 6.91 -9.74 -18.50
CA TYR A 48 6.95 -8.39 -19.08
C TYR A 48 5.81 -7.48 -18.64
N PHE A 49 4.64 -8.03 -18.27
CA PHE A 49 3.48 -7.23 -17.87
C PHE A 49 3.16 -7.35 -16.39
N PHE A 50 3.06 -8.56 -15.85
CA PHE A 50 2.59 -8.74 -14.48
C PHE A 50 3.63 -8.37 -13.43
N ILE A 51 4.89 -8.76 -13.60
CA ILE A 51 5.95 -8.42 -12.62
C ILE A 51 6.09 -6.89 -12.43
N PRO A 52 6.23 -6.07 -13.48
CA PRO A 52 6.33 -4.61 -13.30
C PRO A 52 5.11 -4.02 -12.60
N ILE A 53 3.90 -4.49 -12.94
CA ILE A 53 2.66 -4.06 -12.29
C ILE A 53 2.72 -4.39 -10.79
N ILE A 54 3.04 -5.63 -10.42
CA ILE A 54 3.18 -6.06 -9.02
C ILE A 54 4.17 -5.15 -8.28
N LEU A 55 5.32 -4.83 -8.89
CA LEU A 55 6.33 -3.97 -8.28
C LEU A 55 5.81 -2.55 -8.02
N VAL A 56 5.04 -1.97 -8.96
CA VAL A 56 4.40 -0.67 -8.76
C VAL A 56 3.42 -0.71 -7.59
N PHE A 57 2.55 -1.72 -7.54
CA PHE A 57 1.61 -1.89 -6.43
C PHE A 57 2.31 -2.11 -5.09
N LEU A 58 3.41 -2.86 -5.08
CA LEU A 58 4.24 -3.09 -3.90
C LEU A 58 4.82 -1.77 -3.36
N ILE A 59 5.41 -0.94 -4.22
CA ILE A 59 5.97 0.37 -3.84
C ILE A 59 4.87 1.28 -3.28
N LEU A 60 3.69 1.32 -3.90
CA LEU A 60 2.56 2.11 -3.42
C LEU A 60 2.05 1.62 -2.06
N GLY A 61 1.94 0.30 -1.88
CA GLY A 61 1.55 -0.32 -0.61
C GLY A 61 2.54 -0.01 0.51
N ILE A 62 3.84 -0.14 0.23
CA ILE A 62 4.93 0.22 1.16
C ILE A 62 4.84 1.69 1.56
N SER A 63 4.66 2.57 0.58
CA SER A 63 4.53 4.01 0.83
C SER A 63 3.35 4.36 1.73
N LEU A 64 2.19 3.72 1.53
CA LEU A 64 1.01 3.94 2.38
C LEU A 64 1.27 3.51 3.83
N GLN A 65 1.87 2.33 4.02
CA GLN A 65 2.18 1.79 5.35
C GLN A 65 3.20 2.66 6.10
N VAL A 66 4.30 3.07 5.45
CA VAL A 66 5.32 3.93 6.08
C VAL A 66 4.71 5.25 6.53
N ARG A 67 3.86 5.88 5.70
CA ARG A 67 3.17 7.12 6.07
C ARG A 67 2.22 6.91 7.25
N ARG A 68 1.60 5.73 7.35
CA ARG A 68 0.69 5.40 8.44
C ARG A 68 1.43 5.15 9.75
N LEU A 69 2.57 4.47 9.67
CA LEU A 69 3.50 4.31 10.79
C LEU A 69 3.97 5.67 11.31
N HIS A 70 4.37 6.57 10.41
CA HIS A 70 4.78 7.92 10.79
C HIS A 70 3.64 8.74 11.42
N ASP A 71 2.38 8.50 11.04
CA ASP A 71 1.20 9.13 11.67
C ASP A 71 1.02 8.73 13.14
N MET A 72 1.35 7.48 13.46
CA MET A 72 1.34 6.94 14.82
C MET A 72 2.63 7.20 15.60
N ASN A 73 3.58 7.94 15.00
CA ASN A 73 4.93 8.20 15.53
C ASN A 73 5.80 6.93 15.67
N PHE A 74 5.57 5.92 14.82
CA PHE A 74 6.45 4.76 14.67
C PHE A 74 7.48 4.98 13.57
N SER A 75 8.58 4.24 13.63
CA SER A 75 9.59 4.20 12.58
C SER A 75 9.05 3.52 11.32
N GLY A 76 9.43 4.00 10.13
CA GLY A 76 9.15 3.31 8.87
C GLY A 76 9.76 1.90 8.78
N LEU A 77 10.77 1.60 9.60
CA LEU A 77 11.39 0.27 9.68
C LEU A 77 10.43 -0.84 10.13
N PHE A 78 9.32 -0.49 10.78
CA PHE A 78 8.30 -1.49 11.12
C PHE A 78 7.69 -2.18 9.89
N ILE A 79 7.91 -1.68 8.68
CA ILE A 79 7.49 -2.39 7.46
C ILE A 79 8.20 -3.74 7.26
N PHE A 80 9.38 -3.93 7.87
CA PHE A 80 10.06 -5.22 7.82
C PHE A 80 9.29 -6.34 8.51
N VAL A 81 8.37 -6.01 9.43
CA VAL A 81 7.47 -7.00 10.04
C VAL A 81 6.67 -7.72 8.96
N MET A 82 6.13 -7.01 7.98
CA MET A 82 5.41 -7.60 6.85
C MET A 82 6.32 -8.50 6.01
N VAL A 83 7.53 -8.04 5.67
CA VAL A 83 8.48 -8.80 4.83
C VAL A 83 8.90 -10.10 5.51
N ILE A 84 9.29 -10.02 6.79
CA ILE A 84 9.69 -11.19 7.58
C ILE A 84 8.52 -12.15 7.71
N SER A 85 7.31 -11.63 7.95
CA SER A 85 6.12 -12.48 8.13
C SER A 85 5.76 -13.24 6.86
N ILE A 86 5.87 -12.63 5.67
CA ILE A 86 5.64 -13.32 4.39
C ILE A 86 6.66 -14.45 4.18
N ILE A 87 7.95 -14.21 4.48
CA ILE A 87 9.00 -15.22 4.34
C ILE A 87 8.75 -16.39 5.30
N MET A 88 8.46 -16.09 6.57
CA MET A 88 8.24 -17.08 7.60
C MET A 88 6.95 -17.87 7.39
N ALA A 89 5.86 -17.23 6.94
CA ALA A 89 4.61 -17.89 6.63
C ALA A 89 4.78 -18.94 5.52
N LYS A 90 5.62 -18.66 4.51
CA LYS A 90 5.94 -19.62 3.44
C LYS A 90 6.82 -20.79 3.88
N SER A 91 7.51 -20.68 5.01
CA SER A 91 8.37 -21.74 5.53
C SER A 91 7.59 -22.96 6.04
N GLY A 92 6.30 -22.84 6.34
CA GLY A 92 5.47 -23.94 6.85
C GLY A 92 5.83 -24.44 8.26
N SER A 93 6.75 -23.77 8.95
CA SER A 93 7.15 -24.10 10.33
C SER A 93 6.15 -23.57 11.35
N ASP A 94 6.19 -24.09 12.58
CA ASP A 94 5.38 -23.56 13.70
C ASP A 94 5.68 -22.07 13.96
N TRP A 95 6.94 -21.66 13.74
CA TRP A 95 7.34 -20.25 13.76
C TRP A 95 6.58 -19.42 12.72
N GLY A 96 6.32 -19.96 11.53
CA GLY A 96 5.52 -19.29 10.50
C GLY A 96 4.13 -18.92 10.96
N ARG A 97 3.48 -19.75 11.81
CA ARG A 97 2.17 -19.45 12.38
C ARG A 97 2.23 -18.27 13.36
N ILE A 98 3.28 -18.19 14.18
CA ILE A 98 3.49 -17.07 15.10
C ILE A 98 3.63 -15.76 14.31
N PHE A 99 4.46 -15.75 13.26
CA PHE A 99 4.63 -14.57 12.41
C PHE A 99 3.37 -14.18 11.66
N TYR A 100 2.54 -15.14 11.25
CA TYR A 100 1.21 -14.85 10.70
C TYR A 100 0.33 -14.05 11.68
N TYR A 101 0.29 -14.44 12.96
CA TYR A 101 -0.47 -13.68 13.97
C TYR A 101 0.15 -12.30 14.26
N ILE A 102 1.48 -12.17 14.22
CA ILE A 102 2.16 -10.89 14.36
C ILE A 102 1.79 -9.95 13.21
N ASP A 103 1.76 -10.45 11.96
CA ASP A 103 1.33 -9.67 10.80
C ASP A 103 -0.13 -9.22 10.92
N ALA A 104 -1.03 -10.12 11.34
CA ALA A 104 -2.43 -9.78 11.57
C ALA A 104 -2.58 -8.69 12.65
N LEU A 105 -1.80 -8.76 13.73
CA LEU A 105 -1.77 -7.74 14.78
C LEU A 105 -1.21 -6.41 14.24
N TYR A 106 -0.16 -6.46 13.41
CA TYR A 106 0.41 -5.29 12.75
C TYR A 106 -0.64 -4.59 11.88
N TRP A 107 -1.39 -5.33 11.06
CA TRP A 107 -2.50 -4.78 10.28
C TRP A 107 -3.59 -4.18 11.15
N ALA A 108 -3.98 -4.87 12.23
CA ALA A 108 -4.96 -4.35 13.18
C ALA A 108 -4.50 -3.00 13.78
N VAL A 109 -3.24 -2.89 14.18
CA VAL A 109 -2.65 -1.64 14.68
C VAL A 109 -2.72 -0.55 13.61
N LEU A 110 -2.31 -0.82 12.37
CA LEU A 110 -2.37 0.17 11.29
C LEU A 110 -3.79 0.68 11.05
N PHE A 111 -4.79 -0.22 11.04
CA PHE A 111 -6.17 0.11 10.72
C PHE A 111 -6.96 0.71 11.87
N PHE A 112 -6.70 0.33 13.12
CA PHE A 112 -7.58 0.71 14.24
C PHE A 112 -6.97 1.76 15.17
N SER A 113 -5.64 1.79 15.34
CA SER A 113 -5.01 2.71 16.28
C SER A 113 -5.20 4.17 15.86
N PRO A 114 -5.46 5.11 16.78
CA PRO A 114 -5.50 6.52 16.45
C PRO A 114 -4.11 7.04 16.07
N GLY A 115 -4.07 8.01 15.14
CA GLY A 115 -2.86 8.80 14.91
C GLY A 115 -2.57 9.69 16.12
N LYS A 116 -1.30 10.01 16.37
CA LYS A 116 -0.91 10.81 17.55
C LYS A 116 -1.09 12.33 17.38
N ASN A 117 -1.45 12.81 16.19
CA ASN A 117 -1.65 14.25 15.95
C ASN A 117 -3.09 14.54 15.52
N GLU A 118 -3.76 15.37 16.32
CA GLU A 118 -5.20 15.68 16.27
C GLU A 118 -5.58 16.69 15.16
N ASN A 119 -4.60 17.29 14.50
CA ASN A 119 -4.82 18.13 13.33
C ASN A 119 -4.21 17.46 12.10
N ASN A 120 -4.99 16.62 11.42
CA ASN A 120 -4.72 16.21 10.05
C ASN A 120 -4.92 17.42 9.13
N LYS A 121 -4.03 18.42 9.23
CA LYS A 121 -3.91 19.55 8.31
C LYS A 121 -2.61 19.38 7.54
N TYR A 122 -2.67 18.76 6.36
CA TYR A 122 -1.69 19.01 5.33
C TYR A 122 -2.35 19.22 3.97
N GLY A 123 -2.30 20.48 3.56
CA GLY A 123 -2.94 21.05 2.38
C GLY A 123 -4.45 21.13 2.55
N ASP A 124 -5.04 22.32 2.40
CA ASP A 124 -6.38 22.37 1.83
C ASP A 124 -6.31 21.66 0.48
N VAL A 125 -6.52 20.35 0.46
CA VAL A 125 -7.10 19.74 -0.71
C VAL A 125 -8.50 20.30 -0.69
N SER A 126 -8.69 21.42 -1.40
CA SER A 126 -10.00 21.96 -1.69
C SER A 126 -10.90 20.78 -2.07
N SER A 127 -11.85 20.46 -1.19
CA SER A 127 -12.80 19.36 -1.36
C SER A 127 -13.60 19.51 -2.66
N LYS A 128 -13.53 20.67 -3.31
CA LYS A 128 -14.07 20.93 -4.64
C LYS A 128 -13.34 20.23 -5.78
N ASN A 129 -12.10 19.73 -5.63
CA ASN A 129 -11.29 19.26 -6.77
C ASN A 129 -10.47 17.98 -6.55
N PHE A 130 -10.76 17.16 -5.53
CA PHE A 130 -10.10 15.86 -5.39
C PHE A 130 -10.69 14.83 -6.36
N ASN A 131 -10.33 14.98 -7.64
CA ASN A 131 -10.77 14.06 -8.68
C ASN A 131 -9.79 12.88 -8.73
N LEU A 132 -10.05 11.90 -7.87
CA LEU A 132 -9.23 10.71 -7.59
C LEU A 132 -8.82 10.00 -8.90
N VAL A 133 -9.76 9.90 -9.85
CA VAL A 133 -9.56 9.38 -11.20
C VAL A 133 -8.46 10.16 -11.95
N ARG A 134 -8.49 11.49 -11.92
CA ARG A 134 -7.52 12.34 -12.62
C ARG A 134 -6.10 12.22 -12.06
N THR A 135 -5.98 12.00 -10.75
CA THR A 135 -4.67 11.80 -10.09
C THR A 135 -4.06 10.46 -10.50
N PHE A 136 -4.86 9.38 -10.55
CA PHE A 136 -4.39 8.08 -11.04
C PHE A 136 -4.02 8.12 -12.54
N PHE A 137 -4.83 8.75 -13.40
CA PHE A 137 -4.52 8.88 -14.83
C PHE A 137 -3.33 9.80 -15.13
N ASN A 138 -3.08 10.83 -14.31
CA ASN A 138 -1.89 11.68 -14.48
C ASN A 138 -0.60 10.97 -14.08
N ILE A 139 -0.64 9.96 -13.20
CA ILE A 139 0.53 9.10 -12.88
C ILE A 139 0.86 8.21 -14.09
N GLY A 140 -0.16 7.71 -14.80
CA GLY A 140 0.02 6.93 -16.04
C GLY A 140 0.52 7.73 -17.25
N ARG A 141 0.65 9.06 -17.15
CA ARG A 141 1.16 9.94 -18.23
C ARG A 141 2.67 10.23 -18.14
N PHE A 142 3.34 9.76 -17.10
CA PHE A 142 4.78 9.91 -16.88
C PHE A 142 5.58 8.63 -17.20
N PHE A 143 4.91 7.59 -17.66
CA PHE A 143 5.48 6.41 -18.29
C PHE A 143 5.06 6.42 -19.77
#